data_AF-A0A2D0H9K8-F1
#
_entry.id   AF-A0A2D0H9K8-F1
#
_cell.length_a   1.000
_cell.length_b   1.000
_cell.length_c   1.000
_cell.angle_alpha   90.00
_cell.angle_beta   90.00
_cell.angle_gamma   90.00
#
_symmetry.space_group_name_H-M   'P 1'
#
loop_
_entity.id
_entity.type
_entity.pdbx_description
1 polymer ?
#
loop_
_entity_poly.entity_id
_entity_poly.type
_entity_poly.pdbx_seq_one_letter_code
_entity_poly.pdbx_strand_id
1 'polypeptide(L)'
;MNREKSTALRRPLDTDLEAYAIQFMSVIKHFLQTLNERSIVADIFSIPKTPLQVIKFSILPYPGRESVIQTVPAEDLVTVLKSIAEQLPPQLADRVFTRRNARIYNGEYLYIIKPAQLRYWSRSAGLNDADTVLAEHLRNR
;
A
#
# COMPACT_ATOMS: atom_id res chain seq x y z
N MET A 1 -10.93 12.85 26.33
CA MET A 1 -9.90 12.71 25.28
C MET A 1 -10.55 12.94 23.92
N ASN A 2 -10.20 14.03 23.23
CA ASN A 2 -10.88 14.46 22.01
C ASN A 2 -10.41 13.61 20.82
N ARG A 3 -11.17 12.57 20.46
CA ARG A 3 -10.77 11.50 19.51
C ARG A 3 -10.48 12.01 18.10
N GLU A 4 -11.00 13.18 17.74
CA GLU A 4 -10.83 13.79 16.40
C GLU A 4 -9.46 14.44 16.17
N LYS A 5 -8.64 14.62 17.21
CA LYS A 5 -7.31 15.26 17.11
C LYS A 5 -6.13 14.26 17.11
N SER A 6 -6.39 12.97 16.90
CA SER A 6 -5.33 11.96 16.93
C SER A 6 -4.40 12.05 15.72
N THR A 7 -3.08 12.04 15.94
CA THR A 7 -2.05 11.92 14.89
C THR A 7 -2.29 10.71 13.99
N ALA A 8 -2.94 9.65 14.48
CA ALA A 8 -3.25 8.45 13.71
C ALA A 8 -4.27 8.70 12.57
N LEU A 9 -5.07 9.77 12.66
CA LEU A 9 -6.09 10.13 11.68
C LEU A 9 -5.59 11.11 10.61
N ARG A 10 -4.39 11.70 10.77
CA ARG A 10 -3.81 12.64 9.80
C ARG A 10 -3.49 11.94 8.49
N ARG A 11 -3.42 12.70 7.38
CA ARG A 11 -2.87 12.18 6.12
C ARG A 11 -1.39 11.80 6.33
N PRO A 12 -0.94 10.62 5.90
CA PRO A 12 0.49 10.28 5.92
C PRO A 12 1.27 11.27 5.05
N LEU A 13 2.47 11.63 5.50
CA LEU A 13 3.46 12.33 4.68
C LEU A 13 4.16 11.33 3.76
N ASP A 14 4.86 11.82 2.74
CA ASP A 14 5.62 10.95 1.82
C ASP A 14 6.65 10.10 2.59
N THR A 15 7.30 10.66 3.60
CA THR A 15 8.23 9.91 4.47
C THR A 15 7.56 8.80 5.28
N ASP A 16 6.28 8.94 5.63
CA ASP A 16 5.51 7.87 6.28
C ASP A 16 5.23 6.73 5.28
N LEU A 17 4.88 7.08 4.02
CA LEU A 17 4.62 6.13 2.94
C LEU A 17 5.89 5.41 2.48
N GLU A 18 7.01 6.11 2.42
CA GLU A 18 8.34 5.53 2.18
C GLU A 18 8.71 4.55 3.29
N ALA A 19 8.55 4.93 4.56
CA ALA A 19 8.84 4.05 5.68
C ALA A 19 7.95 2.79 5.66
N TYR A 20 6.68 2.93 5.29
CA TYR A 20 5.79 1.80 5.03
C TYR A 20 6.32 0.89 3.91
N ALA A 21 6.64 1.47 2.75
CA ALA A 21 7.07 0.74 1.56
C ALA A 21 8.40 0.00 1.79
N ILE A 22 9.35 0.63 2.50
CA ILE A 22 10.62 -0.01 2.89
C ILE A 22 10.36 -1.29 3.70
N GLN A 23 9.46 -1.23 4.69
CA GLN A 23 9.16 -2.40 5.52
C GLN A 23 8.37 -3.47 4.75
N PHE A 24 7.47 -3.06 3.87
CA PHE A 24 6.78 -4.00 2.99
C PHE A 24 7.79 -4.73 2.09
N MET A 25 8.66 -3.97 1.40
CA MET A 25 9.64 -4.52 0.48
C MET A 25 10.71 -5.36 1.19
N SER A 26 11.06 -5.04 2.44
CA SER A 26 12.05 -5.84 3.17
C SER A 26 11.59 -7.29 3.29
N VAL A 27 10.31 -7.54 3.63
CA VAL A 27 9.75 -8.88 3.71
C VAL A 27 9.74 -9.57 2.34
N ILE A 28 9.22 -8.90 1.31
CA ILE A 28 9.11 -9.49 -0.03
C ILE A 28 10.49 -9.77 -0.65
N LYS A 29 11.48 -8.91 -0.44
CA LYS A 29 12.84 -9.10 -0.94
C LYS A 29 13.46 -10.41 -0.46
N HIS A 30 13.35 -10.73 0.84
CA HIS A 30 13.91 -11.98 1.36
C HIS A 30 13.26 -13.20 0.71
N PHE A 31 11.96 -13.12 0.41
CA PHE A 31 11.27 -14.17 -0.36
C PHE A 31 11.80 -14.26 -1.80
N LEU A 32 11.94 -13.14 -2.51
CA LEU A 32 12.42 -13.11 -3.90
C LEU A 32 13.91 -13.48 -4.04
N GLN A 33 14.75 -13.20 -3.05
CA GLN A 33 16.18 -13.50 -3.06
C GLN A 33 16.47 -15.01 -3.16
N THR A 34 15.58 -15.86 -2.66
CA THR A 34 15.69 -17.32 -2.84
C THR A 34 15.61 -17.75 -4.31
N LEU A 35 14.98 -16.93 -5.16
CA LEU A 35 14.80 -17.19 -6.59
C LEU A 35 15.85 -16.48 -7.46
N ASN A 36 16.72 -15.65 -6.88
CA ASN A 36 17.88 -14.94 -7.48
C ASN A 36 17.66 -14.21 -8.82
N GLU A 37 16.41 -14.02 -9.24
CA GLU A 37 16.06 -13.54 -10.59
C GLU A 37 15.10 -12.36 -10.57
N ARG A 38 14.70 -11.84 -9.40
CA ARG A 38 13.69 -10.77 -9.31
C ARG A 38 14.04 -9.68 -8.28
N SER A 39 13.82 -8.43 -8.65
CA SER A 39 13.83 -7.26 -7.75
C SER A 39 12.42 -6.71 -7.53
N ILE A 40 12.27 -5.86 -6.53
CA ILE A 40 11.01 -5.15 -6.25
C ILE A 40 11.30 -3.65 -6.15
N VAL A 41 10.43 -2.84 -6.74
CA VAL A 41 10.44 -1.37 -6.68
C VAL A 41 9.08 -0.86 -6.24
N ALA A 42 9.01 0.35 -5.68
CA ALA A 42 7.76 0.97 -5.28
C ALA A 42 7.55 2.36 -5.90
N ASP A 43 6.34 2.59 -6.41
CA ASP A 43 5.85 3.88 -6.87
C ASP A 43 4.80 4.37 -5.87
N ILE A 44 5.07 5.48 -5.18
CA ILE A 44 4.11 6.18 -4.33
C ILE A 44 3.40 7.20 -5.20
N PHE A 45 2.08 7.07 -5.36
CA PHE A 45 1.33 8.05 -6.13
C PHE A 45 1.03 9.27 -5.27
N SER A 46 1.57 10.43 -5.66
CA SER A 46 1.22 11.71 -5.05
C SER A 46 -0.09 12.20 -5.67
N ILE A 47 -1.17 12.06 -4.92
CA ILE A 47 -2.51 12.41 -5.37
C ILE A 47 -3.14 13.35 -4.34
N PRO A 48 -3.31 14.64 -4.65
CA PRO A 48 -3.81 15.61 -3.69
C PRO A 48 -5.30 15.38 -3.39
N LYS A 49 -5.70 15.61 -2.13
CA LYS A 49 -7.11 15.70 -1.69
C LYS A 49 -7.97 14.46 -2.00
N THR A 50 -7.39 13.27 -2.01
CA THR A 50 -8.11 12.00 -2.17
C THR A 50 -8.38 11.29 -0.83
N PRO A 51 -9.50 10.56 -0.70
CA PRO A 51 -9.79 9.76 0.49
C PRO A 51 -8.91 8.50 0.62
N LEU A 52 -8.26 8.09 -0.48
CA LEU A 52 -7.38 6.93 -0.56
C LEU A 52 -5.96 7.34 -0.96
N GLN A 53 -4.99 6.55 -0.51
CA GLN A 53 -3.60 6.57 -0.96
C GLN A 53 -3.28 5.27 -1.68
N VAL A 54 -2.34 5.33 -2.63
CA VAL A 54 -1.95 4.19 -3.46
C VAL A 54 -0.43 4.07 -3.45
N ILE A 55 0.05 2.85 -3.23
CA ILE A 55 1.43 2.46 -3.52
C ILE A 55 1.38 1.29 -4.49
N LYS A 56 2.09 1.40 -5.60
CA LYS A 56 2.31 0.29 -6.53
C LYS A 56 3.67 -0.32 -6.25
N PHE A 57 3.70 -1.63 -6.13
CA PHE A 57 4.91 -2.43 -6.13
C PHE A 57 5.03 -3.12 -7.49
N SER A 58 6.22 -3.07 -8.08
CA SER A 58 6.52 -3.79 -9.32
C SER A 58 7.61 -4.81 -9.05
N ILE A 59 7.34 -6.07 -9.40
CA ILE A 59 8.35 -7.13 -9.41
C ILE A 59 9.01 -7.12 -10.80
N LEU A 60 10.35 -7.07 -10.85
CA LEU A 60 11.11 -6.93 -12.09
C LEU A 60 12.15 -8.04 -12.20
N PRO A 61 12.48 -8.55 -13.41
CA PRO A 61 13.60 -9.49 -13.59
C PRO A 61 14.93 -8.86 -13.16
N TYR A 62 15.87 -9.65 -12.63
CA TYR A 62 17.24 -9.22 -12.27
C TYR A 62 18.16 -9.15 -13.52
N PRO A 63 19.10 -8.18 -13.63
CA PRO A 63 19.33 -7.03 -12.77
C PRO A 63 18.36 -5.89 -13.11
N GLY A 64 17.13 -6.00 -12.63
CA GLY A 64 16.18 -4.91 -12.56
C GLY A 64 16.73 -3.84 -11.62
N ARG A 65 16.18 -2.63 -11.73
CA ARG A 65 16.57 -1.48 -10.91
C ARG A 65 16.78 -1.92 -9.45
N GLU A 66 17.78 -1.32 -8.80
CA GLU A 66 17.87 -1.34 -7.34
C GLU A 66 16.49 -0.97 -6.77
N SER A 67 16.25 -1.38 -5.53
CA SER A 67 15.00 -1.09 -4.85
C SER A 67 14.82 0.42 -4.67
N VAL A 68 14.25 1.06 -5.68
CA VAL A 68 13.94 2.48 -5.69
C VAL A 68 12.51 2.68 -5.23
N ILE A 69 12.33 3.69 -4.39
CA ILE A 69 11.03 4.26 -4.10
C ILE A 69 10.99 5.60 -4.83
N GLN A 70 9.95 5.81 -5.64
CA GLN A 70 9.75 7.08 -6.32
C GLN A 70 8.34 7.60 -6.10
N THR A 71 8.21 8.91 -5.98
CA THR A 71 6.92 9.58 -5.90
C THR A 71 6.51 10.06 -7.27
N VAL A 72 5.33 9.65 -7.75
CA VAL A 72 4.84 9.94 -9.10
C VAL A 72 3.55 10.78 -9.03
N PRO A 73 3.45 11.92 -9.72
CA PRO A 73 2.20 12.67 -9.84
C PRO A 73 1.14 11.81 -10.57
N ALA A 74 -0.09 11.79 -10.07
CA ALA A 74 -1.18 11.07 -10.72
C ALA A 74 -2.54 11.74 -10.50
N GLU A 75 -2.65 12.98 -10.98
CA GLU A 75 -3.87 13.80 -10.85
C GLU A 75 -5.09 13.15 -11.52
N ASP A 76 -4.88 12.43 -12.62
CA ASP A 76 -5.94 11.74 -13.35
C ASP A 76 -6.61 10.60 -12.55
N LEU A 77 -5.98 10.12 -11.47
CA LEU A 77 -6.53 9.07 -10.61
C LEU A 77 -7.54 9.58 -9.58
N VAL A 78 -7.68 10.91 -9.39
CA VAL A 78 -8.52 11.49 -8.33
C VAL A 78 -9.97 11.00 -8.43
N THR A 79 -10.58 11.06 -9.62
CA THR A 79 -11.99 10.69 -9.83
C THR A 79 -12.21 9.20 -9.54
N VAL A 80 -11.30 8.35 -10.02
CA VAL A 80 -11.38 6.90 -9.81
C VAL A 80 -11.24 6.55 -8.33
N LEU A 81 -10.29 7.16 -7.61
CA LEU A 81 -10.09 6.88 -6.19
C LEU A 81 -11.24 7.38 -5.31
N LYS A 82 -11.90 8.47 -5.69
CA LYS A 82 -13.13 8.91 -5.01
C LYS A 82 -14.25 7.88 -5.19
N SER A 83 -14.48 7.44 -6.41
CA SER A 83 -15.49 6.41 -6.72
C SER A 83 -15.22 5.10 -5.98
N ILE A 84 -13.97 4.62 -5.96
CA ILE A 84 -13.58 3.43 -5.18
C ILE A 84 -13.88 3.63 -3.68
N ALA A 85 -13.58 4.81 -3.13
CA ALA A 85 -13.80 5.09 -1.72
C ALA A 85 -15.29 5.07 -1.31
N GLU A 86 -16.18 5.48 -2.22
CA GLU A 86 -17.64 5.44 -2.02
C GLU A 86 -18.17 4.01 -2.01
N GLN A 87 -17.57 3.12 -2.81
CA GLN A 87 -17.95 1.70 -2.88
C GLN A 87 -17.37 0.86 -1.73
N LEU A 88 -16.34 1.36 -1.03
CA LEU A 88 -15.76 0.65 0.11
C LEU A 88 -16.66 0.81 1.37
N PRO A 89 -17.21 -0.30 1.92
CA PRO A 89 -18.22 -0.23 2.97
C PRO A 89 -17.72 0.58 4.19
N PRO A 90 -18.50 1.56 4.68
CA PRO A 90 -18.10 2.44 5.77
C PRO A 90 -18.14 1.77 7.16
N GLN A 91 -19.08 0.84 7.37
CA GLN A 91 -19.34 0.10 8.61
C GLN A 91 -20.09 -1.18 8.22
N LEU A 92 -19.70 -2.33 8.77
CA LEU A 92 -20.41 -3.61 8.55
C LEU A 92 -21.56 -3.80 9.55
N ALA A 93 -21.40 -3.25 10.76
CA ALA A 93 -22.37 -3.23 11.84
C ALA A 93 -21.94 -2.18 12.89
N ASP A 94 -22.79 -1.92 13.88
CA ASP A 94 -22.45 -1.05 15.00
C ASP A 94 -21.13 -1.51 15.65
N ARG A 95 -20.11 -0.65 15.61
CA ARG A 95 -18.73 -0.92 16.09
C ARG A 95 -17.88 -1.87 15.25
N VAL A 96 -18.34 -2.36 14.10
CA VAL A 96 -17.54 -3.18 13.18
C VAL A 96 -17.07 -2.33 11.99
N PHE A 97 -15.82 -1.89 12.07
CA PHE A 97 -15.16 -1.18 10.98
C PHE A 97 -14.51 -2.16 10.01
N THR A 98 -14.97 -2.18 8.76
CA THR A 98 -14.32 -2.89 7.66
C THR A 98 -12.97 -2.26 7.34
N ARG A 99 -11.93 -3.09 7.15
CA ARG A 99 -10.65 -2.62 6.61
C ARG A 99 -10.90 -2.18 5.17
N ARG A 100 -10.84 -0.88 4.91
CA ARG A 100 -10.91 -0.27 3.56
C ARG A 100 -9.60 -0.47 2.77
N ASN A 101 -9.04 -1.68 2.80
CA ASN A 101 -7.78 -2.00 2.16
C ASN A 101 -8.10 -2.81 0.91
N ALA A 102 -7.95 -2.21 -0.27
CA ALA A 102 -8.00 -2.92 -1.53
C ALA A 102 -6.58 -3.31 -1.97
N ARG A 103 -6.44 -4.52 -2.49
CA ARG A 103 -5.20 -5.03 -3.06
C ARG A 103 -5.51 -5.54 -4.46
N ILE A 104 -4.82 -4.98 -5.45
CA ILE A 104 -5.04 -5.33 -6.85
C ILE A 104 -3.77 -5.98 -7.37
N TYR A 105 -3.90 -7.20 -7.86
CA TYR A 105 -2.85 -7.95 -8.52
C TYR A 105 -3.06 -7.85 -10.03
N ASN A 106 -2.06 -7.38 -10.76
CA ASN A 106 -2.09 -7.28 -12.21
C ASN A 106 -0.73 -7.65 -12.79
N GLY A 107 -0.57 -8.93 -13.18
CA GLY A 107 0.71 -9.47 -13.61
C GLY A 107 1.78 -9.30 -12.54
N GLU A 108 2.86 -8.61 -12.90
CA GLU A 108 3.99 -8.31 -11.99
C GLU A 108 3.76 -7.06 -11.12
N TYR A 109 2.56 -6.47 -11.16
CA TYR A 109 2.20 -5.29 -10.39
C TYR A 109 1.26 -5.65 -9.24
N LEU A 110 1.55 -5.08 -8.07
CA LEU A 110 0.69 -5.11 -6.90
C LEU A 110 0.37 -3.68 -6.48
N TYR A 111 -0.91 -3.34 -6.39
CA TYR A 111 -1.36 -2.05 -5.88
C TYR A 111 -1.94 -2.24 -4.47
N ILE A 112 -1.37 -1.54 -3.50
CA ILE A 112 -1.94 -1.41 -2.16
C ILE A 112 -2.70 -0.08 -2.11
N ILE A 113 -4.00 -0.16 -1.86
CA ILE A 113 -4.91 0.99 -1.80
C ILE A 113 -5.55 1.01 -0.41
N LYS A 114 -5.32 2.06 0.36
CA LYS A 114 -5.85 2.21 1.73
C LYS A 114 -6.35 3.63 1.99
N PRO A 115 -7.13 3.88 3.05
CA PRO A 115 -7.53 5.23 3.39
C PRO A 115 -6.32 6.12 3.65
N ALA A 116 -6.46 7.39 3.31
CA ALA A 116 -5.42 8.40 3.49
C ALA A 116 -5.27 8.84 4.96
N GLN A 117 -5.12 7.89 5.87
CA GLN A 117 -4.93 8.11 7.32
C GLN A 117 -3.71 7.33 7.81
N LEU A 118 -2.85 7.98 8.58
CA LEU A 118 -1.55 7.47 9.02
C LEU A 118 -1.62 6.09 9.66
N ARG A 119 -2.68 5.79 10.44
CA ARG A 119 -2.87 4.49 11.09
C ARG A 119 -2.82 3.28 10.16
N TYR A 120 -3.09 3.47 8.87
CA TYR A 120 -3.08 2.40 7.86
C TYR A 120 -1.73 2.25 7.14
N TRP A 121 -0.82 3.21 7.34
CA TRP A 121 0.46 3.35 6.64
C TRP A 121 1.66 3.38 7.60
N SER A 122 1.54 2.74 8.77
CA SER A 122 2.68 2.60 9.69
C SER A 122 3.71 1.59 9.16
N ARG A 123 4.93 1.64 9.68
CA ARG A 123 5.97 0.60 9.47
C ARG A 123 5.44 -0.81 9.73
N SER A 124 4.74 -0.99 10.84
CA SER A 124 4.12 -2.27 11.20
C SER A 124 2.98 -2.67 10.26
N ALA A 125 2.23 -1.72 9.72
CA ALA A 125 1.25 -2.02 8.68
C ALA A 125 1.94 -2.52 7.40
N GLY A 126 3.13 -1.99 7.07
CA GLY A 126 3.93 -2.45 5.94
C GLY A 126 4.35 -3.92 6.06
N LEU A 127 4.86 -4.31 7.24
CA LEU A 127 5.20 -5.70 7.54
C LEU A 127 3.98 -6.63 7.44
N ASN A 128 2.88 -6.29 8.13
CA ASN A 128 1.66 -7.10 8.15
C ASN A 128 1.05 -7.30 6.75
N ASP A 129 1.04 -6.24 5.93
CA ASP A 129 0.55 -6.31 4.57
C ASP A 129 1.43 -7.21 3.69
N ALA A 130 2.76 -7.15 3.87
CA ALA A 130 3.67 -8.03 3.14
C ALA A 130 3.47 -9.49 3.50
N ASP A 131 3.32 -9.80 4.79
CA ASP A 131 3.01 -11.17 5.25
C ASP A 131 1.69 -11.67 4.66
N THR A 132 0.66 -10.81 4.61
CA THR A 132 -0.63 -11.15 4.01
C THR A 132 -0.50 -11.41 2.50
N VAL A 133 0.27 -10.59 1.79
CA VAL A 133 0.54 -10.76 0.36
C VAL A 133 1.30 -12.06 0.08
N LEU A 134 2.31 -12.39 0.88
CA LEU A 134 3.02 -13.66 0.75
C LEU A 134 2.10 -14.86 1.01
N ALA A 135 1.28 -14.80 2.06
CA ALA A 135 0.35 -15.87 2.39
C ALA A 135 -0.67 -16.10 1.26
N GLU A 136 -1.19 -15.04 0.63
CA GLU A 136 -2.08 -15.15 -0.53
C GLU A 136 -1.37 -15.72 -1.75
N HIS A 137 -0.14 -15.30 -2.02
CA HIS A 137 0.64 -15.85 -3.13
C HIS A 137 0.93 -17.34 -2.95
N LEU A 138 1.25 -17.78 -1.73
CA LEU A 138 1.51 -19.18 -1.42
C LEU A 138 0.26 -20.06 -1.52
N ARG A 139 -0.94 -19.53 -1.22
CA ARG A 139 -2.21 -20.27 -1.32
C ARG A 139 -2.72 -20.42 -2.76
N ASN A 140 -2.33 -19.50 -3.65
CA ASN A 140 -2.80 -19.47 -5.03
C ASN A 140 -1.83 -20.18 -6.00
N ARG A 141 -0.85 -20.92 -5.48
CA ARG A 141 -0.05 -21.90 -6.23
C ARG A 141 -0.60 -23.29 -6.05
#